data_AF-V5GJ43-F1
#
_entry.id   AF-V5GJ43-F1
#
_cell.length_a   1.000
_cell.length_b   1.000
_cell.length_c   1.000
_cell.angle_alpha   90.00
_cell.angle_beta   90.00
_cell.angle_gamma   90.00
#
_symmetry.space_group_name_H-M   'P 1'
#
loop_
_entity.id
_entity.type
_entity.pdbx_description
1 polymer ?
#
loop_
_entity_poly.entity_id
_entity_poly.type
_entity_poly.pdbx_seq_one_letter_code
_entity_poly.pdbx_strand_id
1 'polypeptide(L)'
;YVRYRILEKDHFLDVNTYKNHPWIALDMKTKDRLHIEKGFIYNPKTSREYLQERFPDREIPENYEARIRVNITLPLYTLKYRSLIEVRNHFRTVEDVDKLELPKPLAEDLKRIIEHRNSQSAVDIQVY
;
A
#
# COMPACT_ATOMS: atom_id res chain seq x y z
N TYR A 1 -9.43 -7.18 -6.20
CA TYR A 1 -9.78 -6.31 -5.05
C TYR A 1 -10.80 -5.29 -5.53
N VAL A 2 -11.62 -4.70 -4.63
CA VAL A 2 -12.58 -3.66 -5.01
C VAL A 2 -11.90 -2.29 -4.91
N ARG A 3 -12.00 -1.46 -5.95
CA ARG A 3 -11.46 -0.10 -5.93
C ARG A 3 -12.50 0.85 -5.33
N TYR A 4 -12.18 1.47 -4.20
CA TYR A 4 -13.09 2.37 -3.49
C TYR A 4 -13.01 3.81 -4.01
N ARG A 5 -11.85 4.45 -3.86
CA ARG A 5 -11.64 5.85 -4.29
C ARG A 5 -10.17 6.13 -4.52
N ILE A 6 -9.90 7.11 -5.38
CA ILE A 6 -8.57 7.73 -5.51
C ILE A 6 -8.53 8.92 -4.55
N LEU A 7 -7.50 8.97 -3.70
CA LEU A 7 -7.27 10.07 -2.79
C LEU A 7 -6.11 10.92 -3.29
N GLU A 8 -6.35 12.22 -3.36
CA GLU A 8 -5.28 13.20 -3.53
C GLU A 8 -4.53 13.37 -2.21
N LYS A 9 -3.34 13.97 -2.29
CA LYS A 9 -2.53 14.27 -1.11
C LYS A 9 -3.34 15.13 -0.13
N ASP A 10 -3.18 14.84 1.17
CA ASP A 10 -3.80 15.55 2.29
C ASP A 10 -5.35 15.51 2.32
N HIS A 11 -5.97 14.70 1.46
CA HIS A 11 -7.41 14.42 1.50
C HIS A 11 -7.71 13.15 2.30
N PHE A 12 -8.94 13.03 2.78
CA PHE A 12 -9.43 11.88 3.53
C PHE A 12 -10.72 11.34 2.94
N LEU A 13 -11.04 10.10 3.30
CA LEU A 13 -12.30 9.43 2.97
C LEU A 13 -12.90 8.89 4.25
N ASP A 14 -14.13 9.32 4.54
CA ASP A 14 -14.93 8.70 5.58
C ASP A 14 -15.54 7.40 5.06
N VAL A 15 -15.22 6.29 5.71
CA VAL A 15 -15.70 4.96 5.35
C VAL A 15 -16.35 4.29 6.55
N ASN A 16 -17.53 3.72 6.34
CA ASN A 16 -18.09 2.71 7.23
C ASN A 16 -17.56 1.36 6.79
N THR A 17 -16.74 0.71 7.62
CA THR A 17 -16.13 -0.59 7.32
C THR A 17 -16.45 -1.59 8.42
N TYR A 18 -16.30 -2.88 8.10
CA TYR A 18 -16.47 -3.98 9.04
C TYR A 18 -15.10 -4.60 9.39
N LYS A 19 -15.01 -5.22 10.58
CA LYS A 19 -13.78 -5.83 11.11
C LYS A 19 -13.12 -6.83 10.16
N ASN A 20 -13.94 -7.55 9.39
CA ASN A 20 -13.47 -8.62 8.51
C ASN A 20 -13.10 -8.13 7.10
N HIS A 21 -13.12 -6.82 6.84
CA HIS A 21 -12.84 -6.25 5.52
C HIS A 21 -11.42 -5.67 5.49
N PRO A 22 -10.42 -6.38 4.92
CA PRO A 22 -9.06 -5.87 4.84
C PRO A 22 -8.95 -4.75 3.81
N TRP A 23 -8.09 -3.77 4.13
CA TRP A 23 -7.80 -2.62 3.28
C TRP A 23 -6.34 -2.60 2.85
N ILE A 24 -6.11 -2.18 1.61
CA ILE A 24 -4.79 -1.90 1.06
C ILE A 24 -4.81 -0.51 0.42
N ALA A 25 -3.67 0.17 0.45
CA ALA A 25 -3.48 1.43 -0.26
C ALA A 25 -2.41 1.24 -1.33
N LEU A 26 -2.67 1.74 -2.53
CA LEU A 26 -1.78 1.64 -3.68
C LEU A 26 -1.54 3.04 -4.25
N ASP A 27 -0.31 3.34 -4.62
CA ASP A 27 -0.03 4.49 -5.47
C ASP A 27 -0.66 4.27 -6.85
N MET A 28 -1.45 5.23 -7.30
CA MET A 28 -2.20 5.08 -8.55
C MET A 28 -1.31 5.00 -9.79
N LYS A 29 -0.16 5.69 -9.78
CA LYS A 29 0.76 5.80 -10.91
C LYS A 29 1.74 4.63 -10.93
N THR A 30 2.40 4.37 -9.80
CA THR A 30 3.46 3.36 -9.73
C THR A 30 2.97 1.98 -9.34
N LYS A 31 1.74 1.88 -8.83
CA LYS A 31 1.14 0.65 -8.25
C LYS A 31 1.90 0.12 -7.03
N ASP A 32 2.74 0.95 -6.42
CA ASP A 32 3.45 0.59 -5.20
C ASP A 32 2.49 0.56 -4.01
N ARG A 33 2.71 -0.40 -3.10
CA ARG A 33 1.92 -0.50 -1.88
C ARG A 33 2.32 0.60 -0.91
N LEU A 34 1.33 1.27 -0.37
CA LEU A 34 1.45 2.24 0.72
C LEU A 34 1.14 1.56 2.04
N HIS A 35 1.61 2.16 3.14
CA HIS A 35 1.25 1.72 4.48
C HIS A 35 -0.06 2.35 4.91
N ILE A 36 -0.93 1.55 5.50
CA ILE A 36 -2.09 1.98 6.28
C ILE A 36 -1.79 1.58 7.73
N GLU A 37 -1.73 2.56 8.65
CA GLU A 37 -1.38 2.32 10.06
C GLU A 37 -0.14 1.41 10.23
N LYS A 38 0.96 1.79 9.55
CA LYS A 38 2.28 1.12 9.58
C LYS A 38 2.35 -0.28 8.96
N GLY A 39 1.30 -0.77 8.31
CA GLY A 39 1.30 -2.07 7.63
C GLY A 39 0.78 -1.99 6.19
N PHE A 40 1.09 -3.00 5.36
CA PHE A 40 0.60 -3.06 3.97
C PHE A 40 -0.85 -3.53 3.84
N ILE A 41 -1.36 -4.23 4.86
CA ILE A 41 -2.75 -4.67 4.94
C ILE A 41 -3.29 -4.17 6.28
N TYR A 42 -4.35 -3.38 6.22
CA TYR A 42 -5.04 -2.89 7.40
C TYR A 42 -6.29 -3.71 7.65
N ASN A 43 -6.37 -4.28 8.85
CA ASN A 43 -7.57 -4.94 9.34
C ASN A 43 -8.28 -3.98 10.30
N PRO A 44 -9.48 -3.48 9.95
CA PRO A 44 -10.22 -2.56 10.80
C PRO A 44 -10.50 -3.17 12.18
N LYS A 45 -10.39 -2.34 13.21
CA LYS A 45 -10.76 -2.68 14.58
C LYS A 45 -12.06 -1.98 14.93
N THR A 46 -12.82 -2.54 15.86
CA THR A 46 -13.94 -1.82 16.46
C THR A 46 -13.44 -0.62 17.27
N SER A 47 -14.28 0.40 17.45
CA SER A 47 -13.96 1.59 18.27
C SER A 47 -13.47 1.19 19.67
N ARG A 48 -14.11 0.18 20.27
CA ARG A 48 -13.76 -0.36 21.57
C ARG A 48 -12.38 -1.00 21.58
N GLU A 49 -12.09 -1.89 20.64
CA GLU A 49 -10.77 -2.55 20.54
C GLU A 49 -9.65 -1.52 20.34
N TYR A 50 -9.85 -0.55 19.45
CA TYR A 50 -8.88 0.51 19.21
C TYR A 50 -8.59 1.34 20.46
N LEU A 51 -9.63 1.71 21.21
CA LEU A 51 -9.49 2.49 22.43
C LEU A 51 -8.87 1.69 23.57
N GLN A 52 -9.26 0.42 23.74
CA GLN A 52 -8.72 -0.46 24.78
C GLN A 52 -7.21 -0.68 24.61
N GLU A 53 -6.74 -0.83 23.36
CA GLU A 53 -5.32 -0.94 23.07
C GLU A 53 -4.53 0.34 23.39
N ARG A 54 -5.17 1.51 23.24
CA ARG A 54 -4.54 2.81 23.45
C ARG A 54 -4.61 3.28 24.90
N PHE A 55 -5.66 2.91 25.61
CA PHE A 55 -5.96 3.31 26.98
C PHE A 55 -6.47 2.10 27.77
N PRO A 56 -5.57 1.18 28.18
CA PRO A 56 -5.96 -0.09 28.80
C PRO A 56 -6.69 0.08 30.13
N ASP A 57 -6.40 1.15 30.87
CA ASP A 57 -6.97 1.40 32.21
C ASP A 57 -8.33 2.11 32.17
N ARG A 58 -8.89 2.38 30.98
CA ARG A 58 -10.15 3.10 30.83
C ARG A 58 -11.30 2.15 30.57
N GLU A 59 -12.35 2.23 31.39
CA GLU A 59 -13.61 1.55 31.11
C GLU A 59 -14.30 2.22 29.90
N ILE A 60 -14.53 1.43 28.85
CA ILE A 60 -15.19 1.86 27.62
C ILE A 60 -16.60 1.25 27.60
N PRO A 61 -17.66 2.07 27.49
CA PRO A 61 -19.02 1.57 27.39
C PRO A 61 -19.20 0.60 26.22
N GLU A 62 -20.05 -0.42 26.39
CA GLU A 62 -20.23 -1.49 25.41
C GLU A 62 -20.71 -0.99 24.03
N ASN A 63 -21.57 0.04 24.03
CA ASN A 63 -22.15 0.64 22.82
C ASN A 63 -21.39 1.89 22.33
N TYR A 64 -20.11 2.03 22.68
CA TYR A 64 -19.33 3.20 22.29
C TYR A 64 -18.89 3.12 20.82
N GLU A 65 -19.37 4.05 19.99
CA GLU A 65 -18.99 4.19 18.59
C GLU A 65 -18.23 5.51 18.36
N ALA A 66 -17.06 5.43 17.74
CA ALA A 66 -16.29 6.60 17.35
C ALA A 66 -15.58 6.37 16.01
N ARG A 67 -15.34 7.46 15.27
CA ARG A 67 -14.51 7.43 14.07
C ARG A 67 -13.06 7.18 14.46
N ILE A 68 -12.45 6.18 13.85
CA ILE A 68 -11.01 5.90 13.97
C ILE A 68 -10.30 6.56 12.80
N ARG A 69 -9.31 7.41 13.08
CA ARG A 69 -8.44 7.96 12.04
C ARG A 69 -7.37 6.93 11.69
N VAL A 70 -7.24 6.67 10.40
CA VAL A 70 -6.32 5.68 9.85
C VAL A 70 -5.45 6.40 8.83
N ASN A 71 -4.13 6.43 9.07
CA ASN A 71 -3.21 7.22 8.26
C ASN A 71 -2.58 6.39 7.16
N ILE A 72 -2.59 6.93 5.94
CA ILE A 72 -1.87 6.37 4.80
C ILE A 72 -0.51 7.04 4.72
N THR A 73 0.55 6.27 4.72
CA THR A 73 1.94 6.77 4.71
C THR A 73 2.78 6.05 3.67
N LEU A 74 3.82 6.73 3.18
CA LEU A 74 4.85 6.10 2.39
C LEU A 74 5.68 5.16 3.29
N PRO A 75 5.86 3.89 2.93
CA PRO A 75 6.78 3.02 3.65
C PRO A 75 8.21 3.54 3.54
N LEU A 76 8.97 3.34 4.62
CA LEU A 76 10.40 3.66 4.61
C LEU A 76 11.16 2.58 3.85
N TYR A 77 11.61 2.91 2.65
CA TYR A 77 12.44 2.03 1.85
C TYR A 77 13.93 2.25 2.13
N THR A 78 14.72 1.19 1.96
CA THR A 78 16.17 1.34 1.89
C THR A 78 16.53 2.18 0.66
N LEU A 79 17.64 2.92 0.72
CA LEU A 79 18.08 3.75 -0.41
C LEU A 79 18.21 2.92 -1.68
N LYS A 80 18.82 1.73 -1.59
CA LYS A 80 18.94 0.78 -2.71
C LYS A 80 17.57 0.51 -3.35
N TYR A 81 16.58 0.12 -2.56
CA TYR A 81 15.27 -0.25 -3.08
C TYR A 81 14.51 0.96 -3.64
N ARG A 82 14.64 2.13 -3.00
CA ARG A 82 14.06 3.38 -3.51
C ARG A 82 14.65 3.75 -4.88
N SER A 83 15.97 3.65 -5.04
CA SER A 83 16.63 3.90 -6.32
C SER A 83 16.16 2.92 -7.40
N LEU A 84 16.00 1.64 -7.06
CA LEU A 84 15.46 0.65 -7.99
C LEU A 84 14.02 0.96 -8.43
N ILE A 85 13.15 1.36 -7.49
CA ILE A 85 11.77 1.79 -7.79
C ILE A 85 11.77 2.97 -8.76
N GLU A 86 12.63 3.95 -8.54
CA GLU A 86 12.70 5.15 -9.38
C GLU A 86 13.14 4.78 -10.79
N VAL A 87 14.22 4.00 -10.92
CA VAL A 87 14.73 3.52 -12.20
C VAL A 87 13.67 2.69 -12.93
N ARG A 88 12.98 1.76 -12.24
CA ARG A 88 11.89 0.94 -12.78
C ARG A 88 10.81 1.77 -13.48
N ASN A 89 10.49 2.96 -12.99
CA ASN A 89 9.44 3.79 -13.56
C ASN A 89 9.74 4.25 -15.01
N HIS A 90 11.00 4.14 -15.45
CA HIS A 90 11.42 4.43 -16.81
C HIS A 90 11.37 3.22 -17.76
N PHE A 91 11.17 2.01 -17.25
CA PHE A 91 11.18 0.78 -18.05
C PHE A 91 9.78 0.16 -18.12
N ARG A 92 9.38 -0.26 -19.32
CA ARG A 92 8.13 -1.01 -19.55
C ARG A 92 8.38 -2.52 -19.58
N THR A 93 9.45 -2.92 -20.24
CA THR A 93 9.82 -4.31 -20.48
C THR A 93 11.10 -4.67 -19.71
N VAL A 94 11.31 -5.96 -19.47
CA VAL A 94 12.48 -6.44 -18.70
C VAL A 94 13.74 -6.53 -19.56
N GLU A 95 13.57 -6.64 -20.88
CA GLU A 95 14.65 -6.75 -21.86
C GLU A 95 15.43 -5.42 -21.98
N ASP A 96 14.77 -4.29 -21.71
CA ASP A 96 15.46 -2.99 -21.70
C ASP A 96 16.43 -2.87 -20.51
N VAL A 97 16.26 -3.67 -19.46
CA VAL A 97 17.22 -3.72 -18.34
C VAL A 97 18.53 -4.37 -18.76
N ASP A 98 18.52 -5.31 -19.71
CA ASP A 98 19.75 -5.95 -20.19
C ASP A 98 20.67 -4.99 -20.95
N LYS A 99 20.12 -3.88 -21.45
CA LYS A 99 20.89 -2.81 -22.08
C LYS A 99 21.57 -1.90 -21.05
N LEU A 100 21.15 -1.95 -19.79
CA LEU A 100 21.83 -1.24 -18.72
C LEU A 100 23.07 -2.04 -18.35
N GLU A 101 24.24 -1.40 -18.39
CA GLU A 101 25.51 -1.98 -17.95
C GLU A 101 25.60 -2.08 -16.41
N LEU A 102 24.53 -2.55 -15.78
CA LEU A 102 24.43 -2.74 -14.35
C LEU A 102 25.10 -4.05 -13.92
N PRO A 103 25.66 -4.10 -12.70
CA PRO A 103 26.05 -5.36 -12.07
C PRO A 103 24.88 -6.35 -12.06
N LYS A 104 25.16 -7.62 -12.42
CA LYS A 104 24.14 -8.69 -12.56
C LYS A 104 23.12 -8.74 -11.41
N PRO A 105 23.53 -8.66 -10.11
CA PRO A 105 22.57 -8.72 -9.01
C PRO A 105 21.56 -7.56 -9.02
N LEU A 106 21.98 -6.35 -9.44
CA LEU A 106 21.09 -5.19 -9.52
C LEU A 106 20.15 -5.27 -10.73
N ALA A 107 20.64 -5.78 -11.85
CA ALA A 107 19.81 -6.02 -13.03
C ALA A 107 18.71 -7.04 -12.74
N GLU A 108 19.04 -8.14 -12.06
CA GLU A 108 18.06 -9.15 -11.63
C GLU A 108 17.03 -8.59 -10.65
N ASP A 109 17.48 -7.82 -9.64
CA ASP A 109 16.58 -7.14 -8.71
C ASP A 109 15.62 -6.20 -9.47
N LEU A 110 16.12 -5.42 -10.42
CA LEU A 110 15.31 -4.49 -11.21
C LEU A 110 14.26 -5.22 -12.07
N LYS A 111 14.67 -6.30 -12.77
CA LYS A 111 13.75 -7.12 -13.58
C LYS A 111 12.60 -7.67 -12.74
N ARG A 112 12.89 -8.24 -11.57
CA ARG A 112 11.86 -8.76 -10.65
C ARG A 112 10.85 -7.70 -10.25
N ILE A 113 11.29 -6.47 -9.97
CA ILE A 113 10.37 -5.39 -9.57
C ILE A 113 9.52 -4.92 -10.78
N ILE A 114 10.07 -4.90 -12.00
CA ILE A 114 9.31 -4.60 -13.23
C ILE A 114 8.24 -5.67 -13.46
N GLU A 115 8.60 -6.96 -13.39
CA GLU A 115 7.66 -8.07 -13.55
C GLU A 115 6.54 -8.00 -12.52
N HIS A 116 6.88 -7.74 -11.26
CA HIS A 116 5.90 -7.60 -10.20
C HIS A 116 4.91 -6.47 -10.51
N ARG A 117 5.38 -5.28 -10.90
CA ARG A 117 4.51 -4.16 -11.31
C ARG A 117 3.62 -4.52 -12.50
N ASN A 118 4.18 -5.18 -13.50
CA ASN A 118 3.47 -5.55 -14.72
C ASN A 118 2.37 -6.60 -14.44
N SER A 119 2.64 -7.60 -13.59
CA SER A 119 1.65 -8.59 -13.16
C SER A 119 0.46 -7.94 -12.42
N GLN A 120 0.72 -6.98 -11.54
CA GLN A 120 -0.33 -6.22 -10.84
C GLN A 120 -1.16 -5.35 -11.80
N SER A 121 -0.54 -4.84 -12.87
CA SER A 121 -1.22 -4.01 -13.87
C SER A 121 -2.09 -4.82 -14.83
N ALA A 122 -1.70 -6.06 -15.14
CA ALA A 122 -2.45 -6.95 -16.04
C ALA A 122 -3.79 -7.42 -15.44
N VAL A 123 -3.85 -7.59 -14.12
CA VAL A 123 -5.07 -7.99 -13.40
C VAL A 123 -6.17 -6.93 -13.49
N ASP A 124 -5.81 -5.64 -13.62
CA ASP A 124 -6.76 -4.53 -13.73
C ASP A 124 -7.43 -4.42 -15.13
N ILE A 125 -6.90 -5.08 -16.18
CA ILE A 125 -7.43 -4.98 -17.56
C ILE A 125 -8.59 -5.96 -17.81
N GLN A 126 -8.72 -7.02 -17.01
CA GLN A 126 -9.76 -8.06 -17.18
C GLN A 126 -11.07 -7.76 -16.44
N VAL A 127 -11.22 -6.58 -15.84
CA VAL A 127 -12.42 -6.18 -15.10
C VAL A 127 -13.01 -4.93 -15.76
N TYR A 128 -13.55 -5.10 -16.96
CA TYR A 128 -14.51 -4.20 -17.60
C TYR A 128 -15.53 -5.03 -18.38
#